data_AF-A0A067P9A0-F1
#
_entry.id   AF-A0A067P9A0-F1
#
_cell.length_a   1.000
_cell.length_b   1.000
_cell.length_c   1.000
_cell.angle_alpha   90.00
_cell.angle_beta   90.00
_cell.angle_gamma   90.00
#
_symmetry.space_group_name_H-M   'P 1'
#
loop_
_entity.id
_entity.type
_entity.pdbx_description
1 polymer ?
#
loop_
_entity_poly.entity_id
_entity_poly.type
_entity_poly.pdbx_seq_one_letter_code
_entity_poly.pdbx_strand_id
1 'polypeptide(L)'
;MSHKWSVEAIKKVSKKAMEDAHQCIHRFPWISSHDNVNITPKNKNHFDNGTVGTIFFRPFAPIGAPLSNSDLKRKRTEGSERPISIAEIIELGQKAALHIQRQAVHHVLRYLLECPEFDYPTYQHQDDPCLYPPQPRNLLPDGPESITQQFVLGIVQIEEASYEGNEKLLKEWFAQLRLNSELEKKATGAERVIPWIGDQLTIERLCGLFKFHCQDLNSFDRLDWLVLIFGWFHLEMAFAGLLHKQYLGSEAG
;
A
#
# COMPACT_ATOMS: atom_id res chain seq x y z
N MET A 1 -1.70 37.58 -0.15
CA MET A 1 -0.85 36.56 -0.79
C MET A 1 -1.22 36.46 -2.26
N SER A 2 -0.27 36.49 -3.19
CA SER A 2 -0.57 36.38 -4.63
C SER A 2 -0.56 34.91 -5.07
N HIS A 3 -1.37 34.56 -6.08
CA HIS A 3 -1.37 33.23 -6.68
C HIS A 3 0.03 32.77 -7.10
N LYS A 4 0.82 33.67 -7.69
CA LYS A 4 2.22 33.42 -8.07
C LYS A 4 3.07 33.01 -6.86
N TRP A 5 2.95 33.72 -5.74
CA TRP A 5 3.70 33.38 -4.53
C TRP A 5 3.31 32.00 -4.00
N SER A 6 2.01 31.68 -3.93
CA SER A 6 1.53 30.38 -3.46
C SER A 6 2.00 29.22 -4.34
N VAL A 7 1.95 29.38 -5.67
CA VAL A 7 2.46 28.38 -6.62
C VAL A 7 3.95 28.17 -6.45
N GLU A 8 4.74 29.24 -6.33
CA GLU A 8 6.19 29.13 -6.13
C GLU A 8 6.55 28.53 -4.77
N ALA A 9 5.79 28.82 -3.72
CA ALA A 9 5.95 28.18 -2.41
C ALA A 9 5.68 26.67 -2.49
N ILE A 10 4.57 26.26 -3.12
CA ILE A 10 4.23 24.84 -3.32
C ILE A 10 5.31 24.12 -4.14
N LYS A 11 5.80 24.73 -5.22
CA LYS A 11 6.90 24.16 -6.03
C LYS A 11 8.16 23.92 -5.21
N LYS A 12 8.53 24.87 -4.34
CA LYS A 12 9.71 24.73 -3.47
C LYS A 12 9.53 23.59 -2.47
N VAL A 13 8.36 23.50 -1.84
CA VAL A 13 8.03 22.42 -0.90
C VAL A 13 8.05 21.06 -1.61
N SER A 14 7.40 20.96 -2.78
CA SER A 14 7.38 19.74 -3.59
C SER A 14 8.79 19.31 -4.03
N LYS A 15 9.61 20.25 -4.50
CA LYS A 15 11.01 19.96 -4.86
C LYS A 15 11.80 19.44 -3.67
N LYS A 16 11.67 20.08 -2.51
CA LYS A 16 12.37 19.65 -1.28
C LYS A 16 11.91 18.26 -0.83
N ALA A 17 10.60 17.99 -0.87
CA ALA A 17 10.05 16.68 -0.54
C ALA A 17 10.58 15.57 -1.48
N MET A 18 10.71 15.85 -2.79
CA MET A 18 11.30 14.89 -3.73
C MET A 18 12.80 14.68 -3.51
N GLU A 19 13.56 15.71 -3.14
CA GLU A 19 14.96 15.57 -2.75
C GLU A 19 15.11 14.69 -1.50
N ASP A 20 14.23 14.84 -0.53
CA ASP A 20 14.21 14.01 0.69
C ASP A 20 13.82 12.56 0.36
N ALA A 21 12.82 12.36 -0.52
CA ALA A 21 12.45 11.05 -1.04
C ALA A 21 13.63 10.33 -1.71
N HIS A 22 14.41 11.03 -2.55
CA HIS A 22 15.62 10.48 -3.19
C HIS A 22 16.68 10.06 -2.18
N GLN A 23 16.84 10.80 -1.08
CA GLN A 23 17.78 10.40 -0.02
C GLN A 23 17.29 9.16 0.73
N CYS A 24 15.99 9.09 1.00
CA CYS A 24 15.39 7.97 1.72
C CYS A 24 15.45 6.66 0.92
N ILE A 25 15.25 6.70 -0.40
CA ILE A 25 15.13 5.49 -1.23
C ILE A 25 16.39 4.62 -1.27
N HIS A 26 17.56 5.23 -1.08
CA HIS A 26 18.84 4.53 -1.03
C HIS A 26 19.21 4.08 0.40
N ARG A 27 18.54 4.62 1.42
CA ARG A 27 18.87 4.38 2.82
C ARG A 27 17.91 3.40 3.51
N PHE A 28 16.65 3.39 3.11
CA PHE A 28 15.60 2.65 3.79
C PHE A 28 14.82 1.76 2.81
N PRO A 29 14.37 0.57 3.26
CA PRO A 29 13.31 -0.15 2.58
C PRO A 29 12.07 0.73 2.45
N TRP A 30 11.38 0.58 1.32
CA TRP A 30 10.22 1.40 1.00
C TRP A 30 9.15 0.58 0.31
N ILE A 31 7.93 1.08 0.40
CA ILE A 31 6.74 0.49 -0.20
C ILE A 31 6.20 1.50 -1.21
N SER A 32 5.79 1.02 -2.37
CA SER A 32 5.15 1.83 -3.40
C SER A 32 3.65 1.58 -3.44
N SER A 33 2.90 2.59 -3.84
CA SER A 33 1.52 2.44 -4.30
C SER A 33 1.24 3.45 -5.39
N HIS A 34 0.35 3.13 -6.32
CA HIS A 34 -0.20 4.14 -7.22
C HIS A 34 -1.68 3.83 -7.47
N ASP A 35 -2.43 4.88 -7.83
CA ASP A 35 -3.85 4.80 -8.14
C ASP A 35 -4.25 5.98 -9.04
N ASN A 36 -5.40 5.85 -9.71
CA ASN A 36 -6.00 6.90 -10.52
C ASN A 36 -6.45 8.08 -9.65
N VAL A 37 -6.24 9.28 -10.17
CA VAL A 37 -6.76 10.53 -9.62
C VAL A 37 -7.70 11.13 -10.64
N ASN A 38 -8.96 11.24 -10.23
CA ASN A 38 -9.99 11.95 -10.98
C ASN A 38 -9.98 13.42 -10.54
N ILE A 39 -9.52 14.31 -11.40
CA ILE A 39 -9.54 15.75 -11.14
C ILE A 39 -10.75 16.31 -11.84
N THR A 40 -11.83 16.57 -11.09
CA THR A 40 -13.01 17.23 -11.63
C THR A 40 -12.87 18.75 -11.45
N PRO A 41 -12.48 19.53 -12.47
CA PRO A 41 -12.56 20.98 -12.38
C PRO A 41 -14.03 21.40 -12.29
N LYS A 42 -14.35 22.25 -11.30
CA LYS A 42 -15.73 22.66 -10.97
C LYS A 42 -16.55 23.30 -12.13
N ASN A 43 -15.97 23.55 -13.31
CA ASN A 43 -16.57 24.38 -14.36
C ASN A 43 -16.37 23.92 -15.83
N LYS A 44 -16.03 22.65 -16.13
CA LYS A 44 -15.96 22.18 -17.54
C LYS A 44 -16.45 20.75 -17.72
N ASN A 45 -17.07 20.46 -18.87
CA ASN A 45 -17.49 19.12 -19.34
C ASN A 45 -16.31 18.18 -19.69
N HIS A 46 -15.11 18.41 -19.12
CA HIS A 46 -13.93 17.58 -19.37
C HIS A 46 -13.48 16.95 -18.06
N PHE A 47 -13.36 15.62 -18.10
CA PHE A 47 -12.90 14.79 -17.00
C PHE A 47 -11.40 14.58 -17.18
N ASP A 48 -10.59 15.25 -16.36
CA ASP A 48 -9.14 15.08 -16.39
C ASP A 48 -8.77 13.86 -15.53
N ASN A 49 -8.23 12.83 -16.18
CA ASN A 49 -7.71 11.62 -15.55
C ASN A 49 -6.20 11.70 -15.46
N GLY A 50 -5.68 11.37 -14.28
CA GLY A 50 -4.27 11.12 -14.08
C GLY A 50 -4.05 9.95 -13.14
N THR A 51 -2.80 9.63 -12.90
CA THR A 51 -2.38 8.65 -11.91
C THR A 51 -1.36 9.31 -10.99
N VAL A 52 -1.41 8.96 -9.70
CA VAL A 52 -0.44 9.42 -8.70
C VAL A 52 0.23 8.24 -8.02
N GLY A 53 1.55 8.32 -7.89
CA GLY A 53 2.32 7.39 -7.08
C GLY A 53 2.54 7.93 -5.67
N THR A 54 2.68 7.05 -4.70
CA THR A 54 3.04 7.35 -3.33
C THR A 54 4.06 6.34 -2.85
N ILE A 55 5.13 6.83 -2.22
CA ILE A 55 6.12 5.99 -1.56
C ILE A 55 6.03 6.16 -0.04
N PHE A 56 6.20 5.05 0.67
CA PHE A 56 6.13 4.98 2.11
C PHE A 56 7.44 4.45 2.69
N PHE A 57 7.93 5.11 3.75
CA PHE A 57 9.12 4.72 4.48
C PHE A 57 8.81 4.53 5.95
N ARG A 58 9.54 3.61 6.60
CA ARG A 58 9.58 3.49 8.05
C ARG A 58 11.03 3.61 8.53
N PRO A 59 11.59 4.84 8.58
CA PRO A 59 13.03 5.05 8.73
C PRO A 59 13.62 4.54 10.05
N PHE A 60 12.81 4.37 11.09
CA PHE A 60 13.27 3.87 12.40
C PHE A 60 12.68 2.51 12.77
N ALA A 61 11.96 1.84 11.86
CA ALA A 61 11.62 0.44 12.08
C ALA A 61 12.91 -0.39 12.14
N PRO A 62 12.98 -1.44 12.98
CA PRO A 62 14.12 -2.35 13.01
C PRO A 62 14.43 -2.84 11.59
N ILE A 63 15.53 -2.38 11.02
CA ILE A 63 15.94 -2.77 9.68
C ILE A 63 16.54 -4.17 9.80
N GLY A 64 15.75 -5.19 9.49
CA GLY A 64 16.31 -6.51 9.15
C GLY A 64 17.24 -6.38 7.94
N ALA A 65 18.09 -7.38 7.71
CA ALA A 65 18.91 -7.40 6.50
C ALA A 65 17.98 -7.22 5.27
N PRO A 66 18.27 -6.26 4.36
CA PRO A 66 17.42 -6.01 3.21
C PRO A 66 17.30 -7.30 2.40
N LEU A 67 16.05 -7.67 2.07
CA LEU A 67 15.80 -8.85 1.25
C LEU A 67 16.34 -8.57 -0.15
N SER A 68 17.36 -9.31 -0.56
CA SER A 68 17.87 -9.22 -1.93
C SER A 68 16.93 -9.93 -2.90
N ASN A 69 16.99 -9.58 -4.18
CA ASN A 69 16.17 -10.26 -5.18
C ASN A 69 16.57 -11.73 -5.36
N SER A 70 17.84 -12.07 -5.17
CA SER A 70 18.28 -13.47 -5.19
C SER A 70 17.69 -14.27 -4.02
N ASP A 71 17.62 -13.69 -2.82
CA ASP A 71 16.96 -14.30 -1.67
C ASP A 71 15.45 -14.46 -1.89
N LEU A 72 14.79 -13.45 -2.48
CA LEU A 72 13.38 -13.53 -2.85
C LEU A 72 13.13 -14.68 -3.83
N LYS A 73 13.95 -14.82 -4.88
CA LYS A 73 13.84 -15.91 -5.84
C LYS A 73 14.05 -17.27 -5.18
N ARG A 74 15.09 -17.40 -4.35
CA ARG A 74 15.34 -18.63 -3.59
C ARG A 74 14.12 -19.00 -2.75
N LYS A 75 13.54 -18.04 -2.03
CA LYS A 75 12.33 -18.24 -1.22
C LYS A 75 11.10 -18.61 -2.05
N ARG A 76 10.93 -18.02 -3.24
CA ARG A 76 9.87 -18.39 -4.19
C ARG A 76 10.05 -19.82 -4.71
N THR A 77 11.28 -20.24 -5.03
CA THR A 77 11.59 -21.62 -5.43
C THR A 77 11.28 -22.61 -4.30
N GLU A 78 11.78 -22.35 -3.09
CA GLU A 78 11.50 -23.15 -1.89
C GLU A 78 9.97 -23.28 -1.67
N GLY A 79 9.23 -22.17 -1.79
CA GLY A 79 7.77 -22.16 -1.65
C GLY A 79 7.04 -22.88 -2.79
N SER A 80 7.61 -22.93 -3.99
CA SER A 80 7.01 -23.64 -5.13
C SER A 80 7.15 -25.16 -5.03
N GLU A 81 8.18 -25.65 -4.35
CA GLU A 81 8.40 -27.08 -4.10
C GLU A 81 7.44 -27.63 -3.04
N ARG A 82 7.03 -26.77 -2.09
CA ARG A 82 6.08 -27.10 -1.04
C ARG A 82 5.02 -26.00 -0.91
N PRO A 83 4.08 -25.90 -1.86
CA PRO A 83 3.03 -24.90 -1.80
C PRO A 83 2.11 -25.18 -0.62
N ILE A 84 1.59 -24.11 -0.03
CA ILE A 84 0.56 -24.23 1.01
C ILE A 84 -0.69 -24.89 0.43
N SER A 85 -1.15 -25.95 1.07
CA SER A 85 -2.33 -26.69 0.65
C SER A 85 -3.63 -26.07 1.21
N ILE A 86 -4.76 -26.40 0.58
CA ILE A 86 -6.09 -25.98 1.07
C ILE A 86 -6.33 -26.48 2.51
N ALA A 87 -5.91 -27.71 2.81
CA ALA A 87 -6.03 -28.28 4.15
C ALA A 87 -5.22 -27.48 5.18
N GLU A 88 -3.97 -27.12 4.87
CA GLU A 88 -3.15 -26.27 5.73
C GLU A 88 -3.75 -24.88 5.90
N ILE A 89 -4.33 -24.27 4.86
CA ILE A 89 -5.03 -22.98 4.96
C ILE A 89 -6.21 -23.08 5.94
N ILE A 90 -7.03 -24.12 5.82
CA ILE A 90 -8.17 -24.36 6.73
C ILE A 90 -7.67 -24.55 8.16
N GLU A 91 -6.62 -25.35 8.35
CA GLU A 91 -6.03 -25.59 9.67
C GLU A 91 -5.48 -24.30 10.29
N LEU A 92 -4.77 -23.49 9.52
CA LEU A 92 -4.28 -22.18 9.95
C LEU A 92 -5.45 -21.24 10.33
N GLY A 93 -6.53 -21.26 9.54
CA GLY A 93 -7.75 -20.52 9.83
C GLY A 93 -8.38 -20.95 11.16
N GLN A 94 -8.51 -22.26 11.39
CA GLN A 94 -9.02 -22.81 12.66
C GLN A 94 -8.12 -22.44 13.85
N LYS A 95 -6.80 -22.53 13.70
CA LYS A 95 -5.82 -22.11 14.73
C LYS A 95 -5.89 -20.61 15.01
N ALA A 96 -6.26 -19.79 14.03
CA ALA A 96 -6.42 -18.36 14.18
C ALA A 96 -7.80 -17.96 14.73
N ALA A 97 -8.83 -18.79 14.54
CA ALA A 97 -10.23 -18.46 14.78
C ALA A 97 -10.49 -17.91 16.19
N LEU A 98 -9.98 -18.56 17.24
CA LEU A 98 -10.18 -18.10 18.62
C LEU A 98 -9.56 -16.71 18.86
N HIS A 99 -8.41 -16.44 18.24
CA HIS A 99 -7.76 -15.14 18.36
C HIS A 99 -8.54 -14.06 17.59
N ILE A 100 -8.96 -14.36 16.36
CA ILE A 100 -9.79 -13.47 15.54
C ILE A 100 -11.10 -13.14 16.26
N GLN A 101 -11.75 -14.14 16.86
CA GLN A 101 -12.99 -13.94 17.62
C GLN A 101 -12.78 -13.01 18.82
N ARG A 102 -11.69 -13.19 19.58
CA ARG A 102 -11.37 -12.31 20.72
C ARG A 102 -11.15 -10.86 20.27
N GLN A 103 -10.43 -10.66 19.17
CA GLN A 103 -10.24 -9.33 18.58
C GLN A 103 -11.58 -8.73 18.12
N ALA A 104 -12.41 -9.50 17.43
CA ALA A 104 -13.71 -9.04 16.95
C ALA A 104 -14.64 -8.63 18.11
N VAL A 105 -14.73 -9.45 19.17
CA VAL A 105 -15.50 -9.12 20.37
C VAL A 105 -14.99 -7.82 20.99
N HIS A 106 -13.67 -7.66 21.16
CA HIS A 106 -13.08 -6.44 21.70
C HIS A 106 -13.43 -5.21 20.85
N HIS A 107 -13.32 -5.29 19.52
CA HIS A 107 -13.66 -4.17 18.64
C HIS A 107 -15.14 -3.77 18.72
N VAL A 108 -16.05 -4.75 18.73
CA VAL A 108 -17.50 -4.48 18.89
C VAL A 108 -17.77 -3.82 20.24
N LEU A 109 -17.18 -4.32 21.32
CA LEU A 109 -17.33 -3.72 22.65
C LEU A 109 -16.80 -2.29 22.67
N ARG A 110 -15.60 -2.03 22.15
CA ARG A 110 -15.05 -0.66 22.06
C ARG A 110 -15.97 0.26 21.30
N TYR A 111 -16.49 -0.16 20.15
CA TYR A 111 -17.42 0.65 19.37
C TYR A 111 -18.69 1.03 20.18
N LEU A 112 -19.29 0.07 20.89
CA LEU A 112 -20.47 0.32 21.71
C LEU A 112 -20.17 1.22 22.92
N LEU A 113 -19.01 1.04 23.53
CA LEU A 113 -18.59 1.74 24.75
C LEU A 113 -18.06 3.16 24.46
N GLU A 114 -17.52 3.40 23.28
CA GLU A 114 -17.05 4.73 22.83
C GLU A 114 -18.15 5.54 22.13
N CYS A 115 -19.35 4.97 22.00
CA CYS A 115 -20.51 5.63 21.39
C CYS A 115 -20.90 6.86 22.22
N PRO A 116 -21.17 8.03 21.61
CA PRO A 116 -21.48 9.27 22.35
C PRO A 116 -22.68 9.15 23.32
N GLU A 117 -23.62 8.27 23.00
CA GLU A 117 -24.83 7.99 23.79
C GLU A 117 -24.56 7.12 25.01
N PHE A 118 -23.38 6.48 25.10
CA PHE A 118 -22.97 5.65 26.22
C PHE A 118 -21.98 6.41 27.12
N ASP A 119 -22.42 6.70 28.35
CA ASP A 119 -21.58 7.39 29.34
C ASP A 119 -20.58 6.41 29.99
N TYR A 120 -19.52 6.08 29.25
CA TYR A 120 -18.48 5.14 29.67
C TYR A 120 -17.87 5.44 31.05
N PRO A 121 -17.52 6.71 31.38
CA PRO A 121 -17.00 7.05 32.72
C PRO A 121 -17.93 6.68 33.89
N THR A 122 -19.24 6.55 33.66
CA THR A 122 -20.21 6.16 34.69
C THR A 122 -20.48 4.66 34.75
N TYR A 123 -19.92 3.89 33.82
CA TYR A 123 -20.14 2.45 33.75
C TYR A 123 -19.40 1.72 34.87
N GLN A 124 -20.17 1.06 35.74
CA GLN A 124 -19.65 0.38 36.94
C GLN A 124 -18.55 -0.66 36.65
N HIS A 125 -18.52 -1.23 35.45
CA HIS A 125 -17.57 -2.28 35.05
C HIS A 125 -16.54 -1.81 34.02
N GLN A 126 -16.25 -0.50 33.96
CA GLN A 126 -15.26 0.06 33.01
C GLN A 126 -13.84 -0.53 33.15
N ASP A 127 -13.50 -1.07 34.32
CA ASP A 127 -12.21 -1.70 34.62
C ASP A 127 -12.26 -3.24 34.56
N ASP A 128 -13.36 -3.82 34.05
CA ASP A 128 -13.47 -5.27 33.93
C ASP A 128 -12.39 -5.81 32.97
N PRO A 129 -11.62 -6.84 33.35
CA PRO A 129 -10.59 -7.42 32.48
C PRO A 129 -11.08 -7.90 31.11
N CYS A 130 -12.38 -8.18 30.94
CA CYS A 130 -12.95 -8.52 29.64
C CYS A 130 -12.92 -7.36 28.63
N LEU A 131 -12.79 -6.12 29.10
CA LEU A 131 -12.70 -4.92 28.27
C LEU A 131 -11.26 -4.61 27.82
N TYR A 132 -10.26 -5.26 28.41
CA TYR A 132 -8.87 -5.07 28.01
C TYR A 132 -8.60 -5.55 26.59
N PRO A 133 -7.67 -4.89 25.88
CA PRO A 133 -7.29 -5.33 24.55
C PRO A 133 -6.69 -6.74 24.60
N PRO A 134 -7.15 -7.67 23.75
CA PRO A 134 -6.56 -8.99 23.67
C PRO A 134 -5.10 -8.90 23.20
N GLN A 135 -4.25 -9.80 23.70
CA GLN A 135 -2.81 -9.78 23.43
C GLN A 135 -2.52 -9.79 21.91
N PRO A 136 -1.75 -8.83 21.39
CA PRO A 136 -1.41 -8.78 19.97
C PRO A 136 -0.51 -9.97 19.58
N ARG A 137 -0.69 -10.52 18.37
CA ARG A 137 0.20 -11.56 17.83
C ARG A 137 1.56 -11.00 17.40
N ASN A 138 1.52 -9.90 16.64
CA ASN A 138 2.70 -9.18 16.17
C ASN A 138 2.44 -7.70 16.42
N LEU A 139 2.92 -7.18 17.54
CA LEU A 139 2.80 -5.76 17.82
C LEU A 139 3.76 -5.02 16.89
N LEU A 140 3.22 -4.12 16.06
CA LEU A 140 4.07 -3.22 15.29
C LEU A 140 4.74 -2.25 16.26
N PRO A 141 6.00 -1.84 15.99
CA PRO A 141 6.62 -0.76 16.73
C PRO A 141 5.73 0.47 16.73
N ASP A 142 5.54 1.06 17.91
CA ASP A 142 4.80 2.29 18.16
C ASP A 142 5.75 3.45 18.51
N GLY A 143 5.20 4.64 18.77
CA GLY A 143 5.97 5.84 19.11
C GLY A 143 6.33 6.76 17.93
N PRO A 144 6.83 7.98 18.22
CA PRO A 144 7.20 8.98 17.20
C PRO A 144 8.24 8.50 16.18
N GLU A 145 9.14 7.62 16.60
CA GLU A 145 10.13 6.94 15.76
C GLU A 145 9.47 5.96 14.78
N SER A 146 8.33 5.39 15.10
CA SER A 146 7.69 4.38 14.26
C SER A 146 6.76 4.97 13.19
N ILE A 147 6.66 6.31 13.11
CA ILE A 147 5.79 7.03 12.18
C ILE A 147 6.22 6.77 10.73
N THR A 148 5.25 6.32 9.93
CA THR A 148 5.41 6.18 8.49
C THR A 148 5.57 7.55 7.84
N GLN A 149 6.62 7.72 7.05
CA GLN A 149 6.80 8.90 6.20
C GLN A 149 6.25 8.60 4.82
N GLN A 150 5.48 9.54 4.27
CA GLN A 150 4.84 9.41 2.97
C GLN A 150 5.33 10.53 2.04
N PHE A 151 5.70 10.17 0.81
CA PHE A 151 6.02 11.14 -0.24
C PHE A 151 5.15 10.86 -1.44
N VAL A 152 4.42 11.88 -1.89
CA VAL A 152 3.55 11.81 -3.07
C VAL A 152 4.36 12.20 -4.29
N LEU A 153 4.34 11.35 -5.31
CA LEU A 153 5.00 11.57 -6.59
C LEU A 153 4.18 12.56 -7.44
N GLY A 154 4.81 13.12 -8.47
CA GLY A 154 4.15 14.01 -9.42
C GLY A 154 3.05 13.28 -10.20
N ILE A 155 1.86 13.88 -10.26
CA ILE A 155 0.72 13.37 -11.02
C ILE A 155 1.07 13.33 -12.51
N VAL A 156 0.70 12.24 -13.19
CA VAL A 156 0.92 12.07 -14.63
C VAL A 156 -0.35 11.68 -15.36
N GLN A 157 -0.48 12.11 -16.61
CA GLN A 157 -1.61 11.77 -17.49
C GLN A 157 -1.35 10.44 -18.21
N ILE A 158 -1.19 9.38 -17.42
CA ILE A 158 -1.02 8.01 -17.91
C ILE A 158 -2.15 7.18 -17.30
N GLU A 159 -2.91 6.48 -18.14
CA GLU A 159 -4.00 5.62 -17.71
C GLU A 159 -3.47 4.33 -17.07
N GLU A 160 -4.05 3.92 -15.95
CA GLU A 160 -3.68 2.70 -15.22
C GLU A 160 -4.42 1.42 -15.68
N ALA A 161 -5.53 1.52 -16.43
CA ALA A 161 -6.38 0.36 -16.68
C ALA A 161 -5.74 -0.73 -17.59
N SER A 162 -4.69 -0.37 -18.35
CA SER A 162 -4.05 -1.24 -19.34
C SER A 162 -2.67 -1.76 -18.89
N TYR A 163 -2.21 -2.83 -19.54
CA TYR A 163 -0.84 -3.35 -19.35
C TYR A 163 0.22 -2.31 -19.74
N GLU A 164 0.07 -1.71 -20.92
CA GLU A 164 0.98 -0.66 -21.41
C GLU A 164 0.97 0.57 -20.49
N GLY A 165 -0.20 0.93 -19.96
CA GLY A 165 -0.38 1.99 -18.98
C GLY A 165 0.43 1.75 -17.71
N ASN A 166 0.26 0.57 -17.08
CA ASN A 166 1.04 0.18 -15.90
C ASN A 166 2.55 0.13 -16.18
N GLU A 167 2.97 -0.38 -17.33
CA GLU A 167 4.39 -0.42 -17.69
C GLU A 167 4.98 1.00 -17.82
N LYS A 168 4.25 1.93 -18.45
CA LYS A 168 4.62 3.35 -18.52
C LYS A 168 4.68 3.99 -17.13
N LEU A 169 3.71 3.69 -16.26
CA LEU A 169 3.68 4.17 -14.89
C LEU A 169 4.91 3.70 -14.10
N LEU A 170 5.27 2.41 -14.18
CA LEU A 170 6.49 1.91 -13.54
C LEU A 170 7.74 2.66 -14.01
N LYS A 171 7.89 2.88 -15.32
CA LYS A 171 9.01 3.65 -15.89
C LYS A 171 9.02 5.10 -15.39
N GLU A 172 7.86 5.72 -15.31
CA GLU A 172 7.69 7.10 -14.86
C GLU A 172 8.03 7.25 -13.38
N TRP A 173 7.54 6.35 -12.51
CA TRP A 173 7.89 6.35 -11.10
C TRP A 173 9.40 6.17 -10.88
N PHE A 174 10.02 5.27 -11.64
CA PHE A 174 11.48 5.12 -11.61
C PHE A 174 12.21 6.39 -12.08
N ALA A 175 11.69 7.09 -13.08
CA ALA A 175 12.25 8.35 -13.53
C ALA A 175 12.14 9.44 -12.45
N GLN A 176 10.96 9.61 -11.84
CA GLN A 176 10.75 10.58 -10.78
C GLN A 176 11.59 10.29 -9.53
N LEU A 177 11.84 9.01 -9.25
CA LEU A 177 12.68 8.54 -8.15
C LEU A 177 14.18 8.48 -8.48
N ARG A 178 14.58 8.83 -9.72
CA ARG A 178 15.96 8.75 -10.24
C ARG A 178 16.57 7.34 -10.23
N LEU A 179 15.72 6.33 -10.34
CA LEU A 179 16.10 4.92 -10.44
C LEU A 179 16.18 4.42 -11.90
N ASN A 180 16.07 5.30 -12.88
CA ASN A 180 15.98 4.96 -14.30
C ASN A 180 17.35 4.87 -15.03
N SER A 181 18.46 5.15 -14.35
CA SER A 181 19.79 4.96 -14.94
C SER A 181 20.12 3.47 -15.10
N GLU A 182 20.98 3.11 -16.04
CA GLU A 182 21.36 1.70 -16.24
C GLU A 182 22.03 1.08 -15.01
N LEU A 183 22.77 1.87 -14.22
CA LEU A 183 23.33 1.42 -12.95
C LEU A 183 22.23 1.14 -11.92
N GLU A 184 21.24 2.02 -11.82
CA GLU A 184 20.12 1.87 -10.88
C GLU A 184 19.17 0.74 -11.27
N LYS A 185 18.93 0.51 -12.56
CA LYS A 185 18.16 -0.65 -13.03
C LYS A 185 18.86 -1.97 -12.67
N LYS A 186 20.19 -2.04 -12.86
CA LYS A 186 20.98 -3.21 -12.47
C LYS A 186 20.93 -3.44 -10.95
N ALA A 187 21.13 -2.38 -10.17
CA ALA A 187 21.02 -2.44 -8.70
C ALA A 187 19.63 -2.88 -8.27
N THR A 188 18.57 -2.34 -8.88
CA THR A 188 17.19 -2.76 -8.59
C THR A 188 16.96 -4.23 -8.91
N GLY A 189 17.36 -4.68 -10.10
CA GLY A 189 17.19 -6.07 -10.51
C GLY A 189 18.00 -7.07 -9.68
N ALA A 190 19.05 -6.65 -8.99
CA ALA A 190 19.91 -7.55 -8.19
C ALA A 190 19.65 -7.46 -6.69
N GLU A 191 19.52 -6.25 -6.15
CA GLU A 191 19.66 -5.96 -4.72
C GLU A 191 18.34 -5.54 -4.06
N ARG A 192 17.35 -5.11 -4.84
CA ARG A 192 16.11 -4.54 -4.29
C ARG A 192 14.94 -5.51 -4.38
N VAL A 193 14.10 -5.44 -3.37
CA VAL A 193 12.75 -5.98 -3.37
C VAL A 193 11.80 -4.86 -2.99
N ILE A 194 10.87 -4.54 -3.87
CA ILE A 194 9.96 -3.40 -3.71
C ILE A 194 8.53 -3.94 -3.60
N PRO A 195 7.93 -3.88 -2.40
CA PRO A 195 6.50 -4.10 -2.23
C PRO A 195 5.71 -3.02 -2.97
N TRP A 196 4.72 -3.45 -3.74
CA TRP A 196 3.90 -2.59 -4.57
C TRP A 196 2.43 -2.87 -4.31
N ILE A 197 1.75 -1.86 -3.77
CA ILE A 197 0.36 -1.92 -3.36
C ILE A 197 -0.51 -1.27 -4.44
N GLY A 198 -1.54 -1.97 -4.87
CA GLY A 198 -2.54 -1.45 -5.80
C GLY A 198 -3.89 -2.08 -5.57
N ASP A 199 -4.92 -1.53 -6.20
CA ASP A 199 -6.24 -2.14 -6.22
C ASP A 199 -6.24 -3.48 -7.02
N GLN A 200 -7.41 -4.11 -7.13
CA GLN A 200 -7.53 -5.40 -7.82
C GLN A 200 -7.05 -5.33 -9.26
N LEU A 201 -7.44 -4.29 -9.99
CA LEU A 201 -7.14 -4.16 -11.41
C LEU A 201 -5.64 -3.93 -11.63
N THR A 202 -5.04 -3.06 -10.82
CA THR A 202 -3.62 -2.75 -10.84
C THR A 202 -2.78 -3.98 -10.59
N ILE A 203 -3.09 -4.74 -9.54
CA ILE A 203 -2.36 -5.96 -9.20
C ILE A 203 -2.54 -7.02 -10.28
N GLU A 204 -3.72 -7.17 -10.86
CA GLU A 204 -3.95 -8.08 -11.98
C GLU A 204 -3.10 -7.70 -13.20
N ARG A 205 -3.05 -6.40 -13.55
CA ARG A 205 -2.25 -5.90 -14.68
C ARG A 205 -0.76 -6.11 -14.45
N LEU A 206 -0.25 -5.78 -13.27
CA LEU A 206 1.14 -6.03 -12.91
C LEU A 206 1.49 -7.53 -12.88
N CYS A 207 0.58 -8.39 -12.40
CA CYS A 207 0.73 -9.85 -12.47
C CYS A 207 0.79 -10.35 -13.92
N GLY A 208 0.01 -9.77 -14.83
CA GLY A 208 0.07 -10.12 -16.25
C GLY A 208 1.35 -9.63 -16.91
N LEU A 209 1.86 -8.44 -16.56
CA LEU A 209 3.16 -7.95 -17.02
C LEU A 209 4.29 -8.92 -16.66
N PHE A 210 4.30 -9.48 -15.45
CA PHE A 210 5.25 -10.54 -15.07
C PHE A 210 5.26 -11.72 -16.06
N LYS A 211 4.10 -12.12 -16.59
CA LYS A 211 4.00 -13.20 -17.56
C LYS A 211 4.51 -12.78 -18.94
N PHE A 212 4.22 -11.55 -19.37
CA PHE A 212 4.71 -11.04 -20.65
C PHE A 212 6.23 -10.88 -20.65
N HIS A 213 6.78 -10.42 -19.53
CA HIS A 213 8.21 -10.20 -19.38
C HIS A 213 8.98 -11.45 -18.94
N CYS A 214 8.34 -12.60 -18.72
CA CYS A 214 9.02 -13.76 -18.10
C CYS A 214 10.24 -14.29 -18.88
N GLN A 215 10.33 -13.99 -20.18
CA GLN A 215 11.44 -14.40 -21.05
C GLN A 215 12.52 -13.32 -21.22
N ASP A 216 12.36 -12.15 -20.60
CA ASP A 216 13.35 -11.09 -20.72
C ASP A 216 14.70 -11.49 -20.10
N LEU A 217 15.77 -10.94 -20.67
CA LEU A 217 17.13 -11.43 -20.44
C LEU A 217 17.64 -11.11 -19.03
N ASN A 218 17.16 -10.02 -18.42
CA ASN A 218 17.64 -9.57 -17.13
C ASN A 218 16.52 -9.44 -16.09
N SER A 219 16.93 -9.41 -14.84
CA SER A 219 16.02 -9.44 -13.71
C SER A 219 15.20 -8.16 -13.52
N PHE A 220 15.67 -7.03 -14.06
CA PHE A 220 14.95 -5.77 -13.97
C PHE A 220 13.77 -5.78 -14.92
N ASP A 221 13.99 -6.15 -16.19
CA ASP A 221 12.97 -6.21 -17.23
C ASP A 221 11.91 -7.27 -16.94
N ARG A 222 12.30 -8.43 -16.37
CA ARG A 222 11.36 -9.45 -15.87
C ARG A 222 10.50 -8.99 -14.68
N LEU A 223 10.76 -7.81 -14.12
CA LEU A 223 10.12 -7.27 -12.92
C LEU A 223 10.33 -8.12 -11.66
N ASP A 224 11.33 -9.01 -11.62
CA ASP A 224 11.53 -9.99 -10.53
C ASP A 224 11.60 -9.36 -9.12
N TRP A 225 12.08 -8.11 -9.05
CA TRP A 225 12.23 -7.27 -7.87
C TRP A 225 10.90 -6.81 -7.25
N LEU A 226 9.79 -6.94 -7.96
CA LEU A 226 8.47 -6.46 -7.55
C LEU A 226 7.76 -7.52 -6.68
N VAL A 227 7.19 -7.07 -5.56
CA VAL A 227 6.31 -7.89 -4.70
C VAL A 227 4.94 -7.25 -4.66
N LEU A 228 4.01 -7.87 -5.36
CA LEU A 228 2.65 -7.35 -5.51
C LEU A 228 1.82 -7.64 -4.27
N ILE A 229 1.19 -6.59 -3.72
CA ILE A 229 0.35 -6.65 -2.53
C ILE A 229 -1.01 -6.06 -2.88
N PHE A 230 -2.06 -6.82 -2.61
CA PHE A 230 -3.43 -6.33 -2.76
C PHE A 230 -3.72 -5.23 -1.74
N GLY A 231 -4.19 -4.08 -2.22
CA GLY A 231 -4.60 -2.95 -1.42
C GLY A 231 -5.92 -3.20 -0.70
N TRP A 232 -5.86 -3.87 0.45
CA TRP A 232 -7.03 -4.22 1.28
C TRP A 232 -7.94 -3.02 1.60
N PHE A 233 -7.37 -1.83 1.75
CA PHE A 233 -8.14 -0.61 1.97
C PHE A 233 -9.14 -0.33 0.83
N HIS A 234 -8.78 -0.58 -0.43
CA HIS A 234 -9.72 -0.42 -1.55
C HIS A 234 -10.91 -1.38 -1.44
N LEU A 235 -10.66 -2.62 -0.99
CA LEU A 235 -11.72 -3.60 -0.76
C LEU A 235 -12.64 -3.17 0.37
N GLU A 236 -12.08 -2.71 1.48
CA GLU A 236 -12.85 -2.20 2.63
C GLU A 236 -13.72 -1.01 2.23
N MET A 237 -13.18 -0.06 1.46
CA MET A 237 -13.94 1.09 0.96
C MET A 237 -15.04 0.69 -0.03
N ALA A 238 -14.76 -0.26 -0.93
CA ALA A 238 -15.77 -0.79 -1.84
C ALA A 238 -16.90 -1.51 -1.08
N PHE A 239 -16.54 -2.29 -0.06
CA PHE A 239 -17.49 -2.99 0.80
C PHE A 239 -18.33 -2.02 1.63
N ALA A 240 -17.72 -1.00 2.24
CA ALA A 240 -18.42 0.05 2.96
C ALA A 240 -19.40 0.80 2.05
N GLY A 241 -19.00 1.12 0.81
CA GLY A 241 -19.86 1.71 -0.20
C GLY A 241 -21.04 0.81 -0.59
N LEU A 242 -20.81 -0.51 -0.69
CA LEU A 242 -21.87 -1.49 -0.93
C LEU A 242 -22.87 -1.54 0.23
N LEU A 243 -22.37 -1.63 1.47
CA LEU A 243 -23.20 -1.60 2.68
C LEU A 243 -24.04 -0.33 2.73
N HIS A 244 -23.42 0.83 2.53
CA HIS A 244 -24.13 2.11 2.52
C HIS A 244 -25.27 2.13 1.49
N LYS A 245 -25.01 1.70 0.24
CA LYS A 245 -26.03 1.60 -0.82
C LYS A 245 -27.13 0.59 -0.49
N GLN A 246 -26.79 -0.52 0.15
CA GLN A 246 -27.78 -1.53 0.54
C GLN A 246 -28.73 -1.01 1.62
N TYR A 247 -28.24 -0.25 2.60
CA TYR A 247 -29.06 0.25 3.71
C TYR A 247 -29.83 1.53 3.38
N LEU A 248 -29.24 2.45 2.61
CA LEU A 248 -29.85 3.75 2.29
C LEU A 248 -30.49 3.81 0.90
N GLY A 249 -30.40 2.72 0.13
CA GLY A 249 -30.79 2.67 -1.26
C GLY A 249 -29.70 3.19 -2.20
N SER A 250 -29.85 2.88 -3.47
CA SER A 250 -29.04 3.47 -4.53
C SER A 250 -29.83 4.56 -5.23
N GLU A 251 -29.16 5.50 -5.91
CA GLU A 251 -29.85 6.45 -6.80
C GLU A 251 -30.65 5.75 -7.93
N ALA A 252 -30.38 4.45 -8.17
CA ALA A 252 -31.11 3.63 -9.13
C ALA A 252 -32.41 2.99 -8.58
N GLY A 253 -32.77 3.25 -7.31
CA GLY A 253 -33.92 2.63 -6.64
C GLY A 253 -33.55 1.34 -5.91
#